data_AF-A0A4R5XUD1-F1
#
_entry.id   AF-A0A4R5XUD1-F1
#
_cell.length_a   1.000
_cell.length_b   1.000
_cell.length_c   1.000
_cell.angle_alpha   90.00
_cell.angle_beta   90.00
_cell.angle_gamma   90.00
#
_symmetry.space_group_name_H-M   'P 1'
#
loop_
_entity.id
_entity.type
_entity.pdbx_description
1 polymer ?
#
loop_
_entity_poly.entity_id
_entity_poly.type
_entity_poly.pdbx_seq_one_letter_code
_entity_poly.pdbx_strand_id
1 'polypeptide(L)'
;MTKHYCFENGVIKMTQIELKKVIDIATEKAINTSAERRAKLGWLKKNSPESYGRNLKAQKFLFFYESLAKAEEKGCDFSYIKGYNNGPVFSEVYGDNAYRKEAFDMCVEQSFLSKPDAVDIDTAKFAKFMVEALSESELSDLTHEFNIWKCKEEEIVSRSHVSLSEADFDLDDKTLVLTLKKMYSKELIEKSKVISIGEKSFVFLADQAKKLNPDYIAALETLSKNEELINPVFVEIDEEGVMVLD
;
A
#
# COMPACT_ATOMS: atom_id res chain seq x y z
N MET A 1 23.47 -30.34 17.53
CA MET A 1 22.94 -29.97 18.87
C MET A 1 21.67 -30.76 19.10
N THR A 2 21.70 -31.69 20.04
CA THR A 2 20.58 -32.58 20.38
C THR A 2 19.62 -31.82 21.30
N LYS A 3 18.34 -31.65 20.91
CA LYS A 3 17.32 -31.05 21.79
C LYS A 3 16.76 -32.13 22.71
N HIS A 4 16.86 -31.91 24.02
CA HIS A 4 16.23 -32.76 25.03
C HIS A 4 14.82 -32.26 25.31
N TYR A 5 13.81 -33.10 25.04
CA TYR A 5 12.42 -32.84 25.41
C TYR A 5 12.10 -33.65 26.67
N CYS A 6 11.63 -32.99 27.73
CA CYS A 6 11.14 -33.67 28.93
C CYS A 6 9.68 -34.10 28.71
N PHE A 7 9.42 -35.39 28.87
CA PHE A 7 8.10 -36.00 28.79
C PHE A 7 7.60 -36.31 30.20
N GLU A 8 6.48 -35.73 30.61
CA GLU A 8 5.70 -36.17 31.78
C GLU A 8 4.29 -36.49 31.30
N ASN A 9 3.79 -37.69 31.61
CA ASN A 9 2.43 -38.14 31.30
C ASN A 9 2.03 -38.08 29.81
N GLY A 10 2.98 -38.25 28.89
CA GLY A 10 2.72 -38.27 27.46
C GLY A 10 2.50 -36.89 26.81
N VAL A 11 2.69 -35.80 27.55
CA VAL A 11 2.57 -34.42 27.04
C VAL A 11 3.94 -33.76 26.99
N ILE A 12 4.31 -33.20 25.84
CA ILE A 12 5.54 -32.42 25.68
C ILE A 12 5.36 -31.10 26.45
N LYS A 13 6.10 -30.91 27.55
CA LYS A 13 6.18 -29.60 28.22
C LYS A 13 7.09 -28.69 27.42
N MET A 14 6.50 -27.86 26.57
CA MET A 14 7.21 -26.74 25.95
C MET A 14 7.29 -25.58 26.93
N THR A 15 8.44 -24.92 27.00
CA THR A 15 8.52 -23.61 27.64
C THR A 15 7.62 -22.62 26.90
N GLN A 16 7.14 -21.57 27.56
CA GLN A 16 6.33 -20.52 26.90
C GLN A 16 7.05 -19.93 25.67
N ILE A 17 8.38 -19.87 25.70
CA ILE A 17 9.22 -19.41 24.58
C ILE A 17 9.19 -20.40 23.41
N GLU A 18 9.26 -21.70 23.68
CA GLU A 18 9.19 -22.73 22.65
C GLU A 18 7.80 -22.87 22.05
N LEU A 19 6.76 -22.77 22.89
CA LEU A 19 5.37 -22.77 22.43
C LEU A 19 5.11 -21.57 21.52
N LYS A 20 5.58 -20.38 21.91
CA LYS A 20 5.49 -19.17 21.08
C LYS A 20 6.20 -19.36 19.73
N LYS A 21 7.42 -19.91 19.72
CA LYS A 21 8.14 -20.20 18.46
C LYS A 21 7.40 -21.18 17.56
N VAL A 22 6.78 -22.22 18.12
CA VAL A 22 6.02 -23.20 17.34
C VAL A 22 4.75 -22.57 16.77
N ILE A 23 4.06 -21.74 17.56
CA ILE A 23 2.90 -20.97 17.09
C ILE A 23 3.33 -20.00 15.98
N ASP A 24 4.41 -19.25 16.16
CA ASP A 24 4.93 -18.32 15.15
C ASP A 24 5.27 -19.04 13.83
N ILE A 25 5.93 -20.21 13.90
CA ILE A 25 6.25 -21.05 12.73
C ILE A 25 4.98 -21.58 12.06
N ALA A 26 3.98 -22.02 12.83
CA ALA A 26 2.72 -22.52 12.30
C ALA A 26 1.90 -21.41 11.64
N THR A 27 1.87 -20.22 12.26
CA THR A 27 1.23 -19.01 11.74
C THR A 27 1.91 -18.57 10.44
N GLU A 28 3.25 -18.54 10.38
CA GLU A 28 3.96 -18.17 9.16
C GLU A 28 3.74 -19.16 8.01
N LYS A 29 3.72 -20.47 8.30
CA LYS A 29 3.38 -21.51 7.31
C LYS A 29 1.94 -21.42 6.80
N ALA A 30 1.06 -20.76 7.54
CA ALA A 30 -0.33 -20.58 7.17
C ALA A 30 -0.57 -19.35 6.28
N ILE A 31 0.43 -18.50 6.03
CA ILE A 31 0.30 -17.29 5.20
C ILE A 31 0.95 -17.52 3.84
N ASN A 32 0.22 -17.24 2.76
CA ASN A 32 0.67 -17.46 1.38
C ASN A 32 1.57 -16.33 0.87
N THR A 33 1.34 -15.10 1.33
CA THR A 33 2.06 -13.89 0.92
C THR A 33 3.53 -13.99 1.30
N SER A 34 4.44 -13.67 0.39
CA SER A 34 5.88 -13.74 0.63
C SER A 34 6.34 -12.81 1.77
N ALA A 35 7.44 -13.17 2.45
CA ALA A 35 8.00 -12.35 3.52
C ALA A 35 8.40 -10.94 3.05
N GLU A 36 8.87 -10.80 1.81
CA GLU A 36 9.24 -9.50 1.22
C GLU A 36 8.02 -8.62 0.99
N ARG A 37 6.95 -9.16 0.38
CA ARG A 37 5.69 -8.43 0.20
C ARG A 37 5.05 -8.05 1.53
N ARG A 38 5.11 -8.93 2.53
CA ARG A 38 4.71 -8.63 3.91
C ARG A 38 5.54 -7.51 4.54
N ALA A 39 6.85 -7.47 4.29
CA ALA A 39 7.70 -6.38 4.77
C ALA A 39 7.32 -5.02 4.15
N LYS A 40 7.03 -4.99 2.84
CA LYS A 40 6.49 -3.79 2.14
C LYS A 40 5.18 -3.31 2.77
N LEU A 41 4.23 -4.22 3.01
CA LEU A 41 2.98 -3.90 3.69
C LEU A 41 3.18 -3.48 5.15
N GLY A 42 4.18 -4.04 5.85
CA GLY A 42 4.49 -3.67 7.23
C GLY A 42 5.09 -2.27 7.31
N TRP A 43 5.87 -1.87 6.31
CA TRP A 43 6.29 -0.48 6.14
C TRP A 43 5.07 0.44 5.92
N LEU A 44 4.13 0.06 5.05
CA LEU A 44 2.90 0.84 4.85
C LEU A 44 2.09 0.94 6.15
N LYS A 45 1.87 -0.18 6.86
CA LYS A 45 1.15 -0.23 8.14
C LYS A 45 1.73 0.75 9.16
N LYS A 46 3.06 0.84 9.25
CA LYS A 46 3.75 1.76 10.16
C LYS A 46 3.61 3.23 9.74
N ASN A 47 3.64 3.52 8.43
CA ASN A 47 3.75 4.88 7.92
C ASN A 47 2.42 5.48 7.42
N SER A 48 1.41 4.66 7.18
CA SER A 48 0.04 5.01 6.76
C SER A 48 -0.93 3.90 7.19
N PRO A 49 -1.25 3.79 8.49
CA PRO A 49 -2.13 2.73 9.01
C PRO A 49 -3.53 2.79 8.40
N GLU A 50 -4.01 3.98 8.04
CA GLU A 50 -5.29 4.15 7.36
C GLU A 50 -5.28 3.51 5.96
N SER A 51 -4.29 3.82 5.13
CA SER A 51 -4.16 3.23 3.79
C SER A 51 -3.93 1.72 3.85
N TYR A 52 -3.18 1.22 4.84
CA TYR A 52 -3.03 -0.21 5.08
C TYR A 52 -4.36 -0.89 5.46
N GLY A 53 -5.17 -0.23 6.29
CA GLY A 53 -6.46 -0.75 6.72
C GLY A 53 -7.50 -0.85 5.60
N ARG A 54 -7.30 -0.13 4.49
CA ARG A 54 -8.15 -0.18 3.30
C ARG A 54 -7.59 -1.16 2.27
N ASN A 55 -8.33 -2.24 2.01
CA ASN A 55 -7.87 -3.33 1.16
C ASN A 55 -7.44 -2.88 -0.24
N LEU A 56 -8.20 -1.98 -0.88
CA LEU A 56 -7.87 -1.47 -2.20
C LEU A 56 -6.57 -0.66 -2.14
N LYS A 57 -6.46 0.32 -1.23
CA LYS A 57 -5.23 1.12 -1.07
C LYS A 57 -3.99 0.26 -0.77
N ALA A 58 -4.10 -0.78 0.06
CA ALA A 58 -3.00 -1.71 0.30
C ALA A 58 -2.55 -2.47 -0.96
N GLN A 59 -3.50 -2.90 -1.81
CA GLN A 59 -3.21 -3.53 -3.10
C GLN A 59 -2.57 -2.55 -4.09
N LYS A 60 -3.10 -1.32 -4.16
CA LYS A 60 -2.56 -0.27 -5.04
C LYS A 60 -1.18 0.18 -4.62
N PHE A 61 -0.90 0.23 -3.32
CA PHE A 61 0.42 0.51 -2.79
C PHE A 61 1.44 -0.51 -3.31
N LEU A 62 1.12 -1.80 -3.19
CA LEU A 62 1.98 -2.85 -3.73
C LEU A 62 2.15 -2.72 -5.23
N PHE A 63 1.07 -2.48 -5.97
CA PHE A 63 1.15 -2.32 -7.42
C PHE A 63 2.06 -1.15 -7.82
N PHE A 64 1.89 0.04 -7.26
CA PHE A 64 2.78 1.18 -7.55
C PHE A 64 4.22 0.92 -7.12
N TYR A 65 4.42 0.21 -6.01
CA TYR A 65 5.75 -0.18 -5.56
C TYR A 65 6.45 -1.06 -6.60
N GLU A 66 5.82 -2.18 -7.01
CA GLU A 66 6.42 -3.12 -7.96
C GLU A 66 6.58 -2.49 -9.34
N SER A 67 5.60 -1.70 -9.79
CA SER A 67 5.66 -0.97 -11.07
C SER A 67 6.81 0.03 -11.12
N LEU A 68 7.01 0.82 -10.06
CA LEU A 68 8.14 1.74 -10.01
C LEU A 68 9.47 0.98 -9.90
N ALA A 69 9.55 -0.06 -9.06
CA ALA A 69 10.75 -0.88 -8.96
C ALA A 69 11.14 -1.47 -10.32
N LYS A 70 10.17 -2.01 -11.07
CA LYS A 70 10.37 -2.53 -12.43
C LYS A 70 10.85 -1.45 -13.40
N ALA A 71 10.19 -0.29 -13.39
CA ALA A 71 10.55 0.82 -14.27
C ALA A 71 11.98 1.33 -14.03
N GLU A 72 12.44 1.29 -12.77
CA GLU A 72 13.80 1.65 -12.36
C GLU A 72 14.80 0.50 -12.42
N GLU A 73 14.43 -0.64 -13.02
CA GLU A 73 15.29 -1.82 -13.18
C GLU A 73 15.81 -2.38 -11.84
N LYS A 74 15.03 -2.19 -10.76
CA LYS A 74 15.22 -2.79 -9.44
C LYS A 74 14.51 -4.15 -9.35
N GLY A 75 14.79 -4.89 -8.28
CA GLY A 75 14.05 -6.11 -7.98
C GLY A 75 12.56 -5.84 -7.75
N CYS A 76 11.71 -6.48 -8.54
CA CYS A 76 10.24 -6.43 -8.45
C CYS A 76 9.65 -7.84 -8.41
N ASP A 77 8.43 -7.96 -7.92
CA ASP A 77 7.70 -9.23 -7.88
C ASP A 77 6.23 -9.04 -8.28
N PHE A 78 5.90 -9.44 -9.51
CA PHE A 78 4.53 -9.49 -10.04
C PHE A 78 3.88 -10.87 -9.91
N SER A 79 4.47 -11.81 -9.15
CA SER A 79 3.86 -13.12 -8.95
C SER A 79 2.44 -13.00 -8.39
N TYR A 80 1.56 -13.89 -8.84
CA TYR A 80 0.17 -14.01 -8.39
C TYR A 80 -0.72 -12.76 -8.58
N ILE A 81 -0.27 -11.80 -9.38
CA ILE A 81 -1.08 -10.65 -9.80
C ILE A 81 -2.24 -11.10 -10.69
N LYS A 82 -3.41 -10.50 -10.45
CA LYS A 82 -4.64 -10.76 -11.19
C LYS A 82 -5.37 -9.46 -11.50
N GLY A 83 -6.08 -9.43 -12.61
CA GLY A 83 -6.96 -8.36 -13.02
C GLY A 83 -8.33 -8.55 -12.39
N TYR A 84 -8.74 -7.56 -11.59
CA TYR A 84 -10.07 -7.42 -11.04
C TYR A 84 -10.73 -6.19 -11.67
N ASN A 85 -12.05 -6.05 -11.52
CA ASN A 85 -12.78 -4.88 -12.02
C ASN A 85 -12.21 -3.58 -11.45
N ASN A 86 -11.76 -3.57 -10.20
CA ASN A 86 -11.15 -2.39 -9.56
C ASN A 86 -9.63 -2.34 -9.75
N GLY A 87 -9.10 -2.97 -10.81
CA GLY A 87 -7.69 -2.95 -11.21
C GLY A 87 -6.87 -4.17 -10.73
N PRO A 88 -5.53 -4.12 -10.82
CA PRO A 88 -4.65 -5.21 -10.44
C PRO A 88 -4.65 -5.50 -8.92
N VAL A 89 -4.58 -6.79 -8.57
CA VAL A 89 -4.61 -7.32 -7.19
C VAL A 89 -3.64 -8.50 -7.07
N PHE A 90 -2.80 -8.49 -6.02
CA PHE A 90 -2.00 -9.64 -5.60
C PHE A 90 -2.91 -10.63 -4.86
N SER A 91 -3.24 -11.73 -5.52
CA SER A 91 -4.31 -12.63 -5.08
C SER A 91 -4.00 -13.39 -3.79
N GLU A 92 -2.73 -13.65 -3.50
CA GLU A 92 -2.24 -14.21 -2.24
C GLU A 92 -2.41 -13.22 -1.08
N VAL A 93 -2.14 -11.93 -1.31
CA VAL A 93 -2.37 -10.87 -0.31
C VAL A 93 -3.86 -10.73 -0.03
N TYR A 94 -4.67 -10.70 -1.09
CA TYR A 94 -6.12 -10.64 -0.96
C TYR A 94 -6.64 -11.84 -0.15
N GLY A 95 -6.20 -13.05 -0.49
CA GLY A 95 -6.62 -14.28 0.20
C GLY A 95 -6.21 -14.30 1.67
N ASP A 96 -4.97 -13.93 2.01
CA ASP A 96 -4.52 -13.89 3.40
C ASP A 96 -5.24 -12.82 4.21
N ASN A 97 -5.43 -11.64 3.63
CA ASN A 97 -6.13 -10.55 4.31
C ASN A 97 -7.63 -10.84 4.49
N ALA A 98 -8.28 -11.50 3.53
CA ALA A 98 -9.71 -11.83 3.59
C ALA A 98 -10.03 -13.01 4.51
N TYR A 99 -9.18 -14.06 4.52
CA TYR A 99 -9.49 -15.32 5.19
C TYR A 99 -8.63 -15.59 6.43
N ARG A 100 -7.54 -14.87 6.63
CA ARG A 100 -6.54 -15.11 7.69
C ARG A 100 -6.06 -13.81 8.33
N LYS A 101 -6.94 -12.80 8.47
CA LYS A 101 -6.60 -11.41 8.82
C LYS A 101 -5.69 -11.26 10.03
N GLU A 102 -6.04 -11.84 11.18
CA GLU A 102 -5.25 -11.69 12.42
C GLU A 102 -3.82 -12.25 12.26
N ALA A 103 -3.72 -13.48 11.74
CA ALA A 103 -2.45 -14.13 11.44
C ALA A 103 -1.62 -13.33 10.40
N PHE A 104 -2.31 -12.83 9.37
CA PHE A 104 -1.69 -12.03 8.32
C PHE A 104 -1.10 -10.73 8.88
N ASP A 105 -1.86 -10.00 9.71
CA ASP A 105 -1.42 -8.74 10.32
C ASP A 105 -0.21 -8.93 11.23
N MET A 106 -0.20 -10.02 12.01
CA MET A 106 0.96 -10.40 12.83
C MET A 106 2.18 -10.68 11.95
N CYS A 107 2.03 -11.48 10.89
CA CYS A 107 3.13 -11.80 9.98
C CYS A 107 3.64 -10.58 9.20
N VAL A 108 2.78 -9.62 8.86
CA VAL A 108 3.14 -8.34 8.24
C VAL A 108 4.05 -7.54 9.16
N GLU A 109 3.68 -7.37 10.43
CA GLU A 109 4.50 -6.67 11.41
C GLU A 109 5.85 -7.36 11.64
N GLN A 110 5.84 -8.68 11.83
CA GLN A 110 7.06 -9.47 12.05
C GLN A 110 8.00 -9.43 10.85
N SER A 111 7.48 -9.47 9.62
CA SER A 111 8.30 -9.44 8.40
C SER A 111 9.02 -8.10 8.26
N PHE A 112 8.35 -6.99 8.55
CA PHE A 112 8.99 -5.67 8.51
C PHE A 112 10.03 -5.49 9.62
N LEU A 113 9.76 -5.97 10.85
CA LEU A 113 10.73 -5.90 11.96
C LEU A 113 11.97 -6.77 11.73
N SER A 114 11.81 -7.92 11.08
CA SER A 114 12.91 -8.86 10.84
C SER A 114 13.75 -8.53 9.61
N LYS A 115 13.18 -7.82 8.62
CA LYS A 115 13.85 -7.47 7.37
C LYS A 115 13.53 -6.03 6.92
N PRO A 116 13.86 -5.00 7.72
CA PRO A 116 13.58 -3.62 7.34
C PRO A 116 14.29 -3.20 6.04
N ASP A 117 15.48 -3.75 5.79
CA ASP A 117 16.30 -3.46 4.60
C ASP A 117 15.75 -4.09 3.30
N ALA A 118 14.73 -4.94 3.38
CA ALA A 118 14.05 -5.49 2.21
C ALA A 118 13.12 -4.48 1.52
N VAL A 119 12.93 -3.30 2.11
CA VAL A 119 12.05 -2.24 1.60
C VAL A 119 12.90 -1.10 1.06
N ASP A 120 12.82 -0.84 -0.24
CA ASP A 120 13.31 0.39 -0.85
C ASP A 120 12.42 1.54 -0.36
N ILE A 121 12.99 2.38 0.50
CA ILE A 121 12.26 3.44 1.19
C ILE A 121 11.79 4.52 0.22
N ASP A 122 12.53 4.80 -0.85
CA ASP A 122 12.16 5.84 -1.81
C ASP A 122 10.97 5.36 -2.66
N THR A 123 11.00 4.11 -3.12
CA THR A 123 9.88 3.47 -3.81
C THR A 123 8.66 3.35 -2.89
N ALA A 124 8.85 2.99 -1.61
CA ALA A 124 7.77 2.90 -0.63
C ALA A 124 7.11 4.25 -0.36
N LYS A 125 7.90 5.32 -0.21
CA LYS A 125 7.38 6.69 -0.03
C LYS A 125 6.57 7.15 -1.22
N PHE A 126 7.04 6.90 -2.44
CA PHE A 126 6.29 7.20 -3.66
C PHE A 126 4.96 6.44 -3.69
N ALA A 127 4.98 5.11 -3.53
CA ALA A 127 3.78 4.29 -3.58
C ALA A 127 2.77 4.68 -2.49
N LYS A 128 3.27 5.01 -1.28
CA LYS A 128 2.44 5.54 -0.19
C LYS A 128 1.79 6.86 -0.58
N PHE A 129 2.57 7.81 -1.11
CA PHE A 129 2.04 9.10 -1.51
C PHE A 129 0.93 8.94 -2.55
N MET A 130 1.10 8.08 -3.55
CA MET A 130 0.05 7.81 -4.55
C MET A 130 -1.25 7.33 -3.90
N VAL A 131 -1.19 6.37 -2.97
CA VAL A 131 -2.41 5.83 -2.34
C VAL A 131 -3.02 6.77 -1.30
N GLU A 132 -2.26 7.69 -0.73
CA GLU A 132 -2.80 8.75 0.14
C GLU A 132 -3.42 9.89 -0.69
N ALA A 133 -2.74 10.30 -1.76
CA ALA A 133 -3.10 11.44 -2.60
C ALA A 133 -4.37 11.20 -3.43
N LEU A 134 -4.72 9.96 -3.73
CA LEU A 134 -5.86 9.62 -4.58
C LEU A 134 -6.96 8.87 -3.80
N SER A 135 -8.19 9.02 -4.28
CA SER A 135 -9.36 8.25 -3.83
C SER A 135 -9.29 6.80 -4.32
N GLU A 136 -10.13 5.91 -3.79
CA GLU A 136 -10.14 4.52 -4.26
C GLU A 136 -10.62 4.37 -5.71
N SER A 137 -11.55 5.23 -6.15
CA SER A 137 -12.01 5.27 -7.54
C SER A 137 -10.89 5.77 -8.46
N GLU A 138 -10.23 6.87 -8.11
CA GLU A 138 -9.12 7.43 -8.91
C GLU A 138 -7.93 6.47 -8.97
N LEU A 139 -7.65 5.75 -7.89
CA LEU A 139 -6.64 4.68 -7.88
C LEU A 139 -7.04 3.53 -8.79
N SER A 140 -8.33 3.17 -8.85
CA SER A 140 -8.82 2.16 -9.77
C SER A 140 -8.60 2.61 -11.21
N ASP A 141 -9.14 3.77 -11.57
CA ASP A 141 -9.08 4.37 -12.90
C ASP A 141 -7.62 4.52 -13.37
N LEU A 142 -6.74 5.07 -12.52
CA LEU A 142 -5.32 5.21 -12.84
C LEU A 142 -4.66 3.86 -13.11
N THR A 143 -5.00 2.81 -12.35
CA THR A 143 -4.43 1.47 -12.59
C THR A 143 -5.03 0.74 -13.77
N HIS A 144 -6.17 1.17 -14.31
CA HIS A 144 -6.71 0.65 -15.57
C HIS A 144 -5.93 1.18 -16.78
N GLU A 145 -5.27 2.33 -16.65
CA GLU A 145 -4.43 2.87 -17.71
C GLU A 145 -3.12 2.10 -17.92
N PHE A 146 -2.74 1.23 -16.98
CA PHE A 146 -1.57 0.38 -17.12
C PHE A 146 -1.85 -0.78 -18.09
N ASN A 147 -1.01 -0.96 -19.11
CA ASN A 147 -1.11 -2.01 -20.12
C ASN A 147 -1.17 -3.42 -19.51
N ILE A 148 -0.42 -3.70 -18.45
CA ILE A 148 -0.51 -4.98 -17.71
C ILE A 148 -1.95 -5.36 -17.32
N TRP A 149 -2.83 -4.38 -17.09
CA TRP A 149 -4.27 -4.58 -16.88
C TRP A 149 -5.08 -4.37 -18.17
N LYS A 150 -4.83 -3.25 -18.87
CA LYS A 150 -5.60 -2.77 -20.02
C LYS A 150 -5.66 -3.77 -21.17
N CYS A 151 -4.56 -4.47 -21.47
CA CYS A 151 -4.53 -5.44 -22.56
C CYS A 151 -5.46 -6.65 -22.35
N LYS A 152 -6.01 -6.82 -21.14
CA LYS A 152 -6.94 -7.89 -20.75
C LYS A 152 -8.29 -7.36 -20.26
N GLU A 153 -8.58 -6.08 -20.48
CA GLU A 153 -9.79 -5.40 -19.96
C GLU A 153 -11.07 -6.15 -20.30
N GLU A 154 -11.31 -6.48 -21.58
CA GLU A 154 -12.52 -7.21 -22.01
C GLU A 154 -12.71 -8.52 -21.25
N GLU A 155 -11.60 -9.25 -21.06
CA GLU A 155 -11.61 -10.52 -20.35
C GLU A 155 -11.91 -10.30 -18.86
N ILE A 156 -11.27 -9.32 -18.24
CA ILE A 156 -11.44 -8.98 -16.82
C ILE A 156 -12.89 -8.59 -16.53
N VAL A 157 -13.48 -7.74 -17.36
CA VAL A 157 -14.88 -7.32 -17.25
C VAL A 157 -15.82 -8.53 -17.38
N SER A 158 -15.48 -9.52 -18.20
CA SER A 158 -16.33 -10.70 -18.43
C SER A 158 -16.31 -11.74 -17.30
N ARG A 159 -15.15 -11.99 -16.67
CA ARG A 159 -14.98 -13.12 -15.73
C ARG A 159 -14.32 -12.80 -14.39
N SER A 160 -13.78 -11.59 -14.23
CA SER A 160 -12.95 -11.18 -13.09
C SER A 160 -11.79 -12.15 -12.78
N HIS A 161 -10.83 -11.71 -11.96
CA HIS A 161 -9.73 -12.54 -11.45
C HIS A 161 -8.85 -13.17 -12.56
N VAL A 162 -8.72 -12.48 -13.69
CA VAL A 162 -7.89 -12.90 -14.83
C VAL A 162 -6.43 -12.85 -14.42
N SER A 163 -5.63 -13.86 -14.78
CA SER A 163 -4.19 -13.82 -14.46
C SER A 163 -3.50 -12.78 -15.34
N LEU A 164 -2.80 -11.83 -14.71
CA LEU A 164 -1.93 -10.89 -15.45
C LEU A 164 -0.51 -11.44 -15.46
N SER A 165 0.29 -10.96 -16.40
CA SER A 165 1.68 -11.35 -16.54
C SER A 165 2.58 -10.14 -16.42
N GLU A 166 3.74 -10.29 -15.77
CA GLU A 166 4.80 -9.28 -15.83
C GLU A 166 5.22 -8.99 -17.28
N ALA A 167 5.07 -9.95 -18.20
CA ALA A 167 5.37 -9.75 -19.62
C ALA A 167 4.41 -8.78 -20.32
N ASP A 168 3.23 -8.53 -19.73
CA ASP A 168 2.28 -7.54 -20.22
C ASP A 168 2.65 -6.12 -19.74
N PHE A 169 3.62 -5.98 -18.81
CA PHE A 169 4.16 -4.68 -18.38
C PHE A 169 5.12 -4.14 -19.45
N ASP A 170 4.70 -3.10 -20.16
CA ASP A 170 5.40 -2.62 -21.35
C ASP A 170 6.08 -1.24 -21.19
N LEU A 171 6.44 -0.61 -22.31
CA LEU A 171 7.08 0.71 -22.30
C LEU A 171 6.09 1.83 -21.91
N ASP A 172 4.80 1.67 -22.20
CA ASP A 172 3.77 2.64 -21.83
C ASP A 172 3.56 2.61 -20.32
N ASP A 173 3.54 1.42 -19.71
CA ASP A 173 3.53 1.24 -18.25
C ASP A 173 4.74 1.89 -17.58
N LYS A 174 5.95 1.64 -18.10
CA LYS A 174 7.19 2.26 -17.62
C LYS A 174 7.10 3.78 -17.73
N THR A 175 6.58 4.30 -18.85
CA THR A 175 6.46 5.74 -19.09
C THR A 175 5.44 6.37 -18.13
N LEU A 176 4.30 5.73 -17.91
CA LEU A 176 3.26 6.19 -17.00
C LEU A 176 3.79 6.33 -15.58
N VAL A 177 4.36 5.27 -14.99
CA VAL A 177 4.84 5.31 -13.60
C VAL A 177 6.02 6.27 -13.41
N LEU A 178 6.92 6.40 -14.40
CA LEU A 178 8.00 7.38 -14.35
C LEU A 178 7.51 8.82 -14.51
N THR A 179 6.42 9.03 -15.25
CA THR A 179 5.77 10.34 -15.36
C THR A 179 5.15 10.73 -14.03
N LEU A 180 4.40 9.83 -13.39
CA LEU A 180 3.86 10.04 -12.04
C LEU A 180 4.97 10.37 -11.03
N LYS A 181 6.10 9.65 -11.07
CA LYS A 181 7.26 9.94 -10.22
C LYS A 181 7.88 11.32 -10.49
N LYS A 182 7.85 11.81 -11.73
CA LYS A 182 8.36 13.14 -12.08
C LYS A 182 7.43 14.27 -11.64
N MET A 183 6.12 14.02 -11.64
CA MET A 183 5.12 15.00 -11.19
C MET A 183 5.27 15.32 -9.70
N TYR A 184 5.62 14.32 -8.89
CA TYR A 184 5.78 14.48 -7.44
C TYR A 184 7.23 14.33 -7.03
N SER A 185 7.90 15.46 -6.77
CA SER A 185 9.31 15.44 -6.36
C SER A 185 9.50 14.68 -5.05
N LYS A 186 10.69 14.09 -4.86
CA LYS A 186 11.04 13.44 -3.60
C LYS A 186 10.89 14.39 -2.41
N GLU A 187 11.28 15.64 -2.59
CA GLU A 187 11.17 16.67 -1.55
C GLU A 187 9.71 16.94 -1.17
N LEU A 188 8.81 17.06 -2.16
CA LEU A 188 7.38 17.21 -1.93
C LEU A 188 6.84 16.03 -1.11
N ILE A 189 7.10 14.80 -1.55
CA ILE A 189 6.63 13.59 -0.87
C ILE A 189 7.10 13.53 0.59
N GLU A 190 8.36 13.91 0.85
CA GLU A 190 8.94 13.85 2.19
C GLU A 190 8.47 14.96 3.12
N LYS A 191 8.18 16.14 2.57
CA LYS A 191 7.77 17.31 3.34
C LYS A 191 6.26 17.48 3.40
N SER A 192 5.49 16.67 2.70
CA SER A 192 4.04 16.78 2.69
C SER A 192 3.36 15.86 3.69
N LYS A 193 2.18 16.28 4.11
CA LYS A 193 1.20 15.48 4.84
C LYS A 193 -0.11 15.52 4.07
N VAL A 194 -0.63 14.34 3.75
CA VAL A 194 -1.94 14.18 3.12
C VAL A 194 -3.00 14.01 4.20
N ILE A 195 -4.13 14.70 4.03
CA ILE A 195 -5.31 14.59 4.89
C ILE A 195 -6.49 14.26 3.98
N SER A 196 -7.03 13.06 4.13
CA SER A 196 -8.20 12.62 3.37
C SER A 196 -9.48 12.92 4.15
N ILE A 197 -10.43 13.59 3.49
CA ILE A 197 -11.78 13.86 4.01
C ILE A 197 -12.78 13.45 2.93
N GLY A 198 -13.58 12.43 3.22
CA GLY A 198 -14.41 11.79 2.20
C GLY A 198 -13.56 11.25 1.05
N GLU A 199 -13.88 11.67 -0.17
CA GLU A 199 -13.17 11.28 -1.40
C GLU A 199 -12.10 12.30 -1.83
N LYS A 200 -11.85 13.37 -1.05
CA LYS A 200 -10.82 14.37 -1.35
C LYS A 200 -9.60 14.22 -0.47
N SER A 201 -8.43 14.47 -1.05
CA SER A 201 -7.12 14.35 -0.42
C SER A 201 -6.40 15.68 -0.51
N PHE A 202 -6.26 16.33 0.65
CA PHE A 202 -5.62 17.63 0.78
C PHE A 202 -4.16 17.47 1.18
N VAL A 203 -3.25 18.05 0.40
CA VAL A 203 -1.81 17.93 0.57
C VAL A 203 -1.25 19.23 1.13
N PHE A 204 -0.70 19.15 2.34
CA PHE A 204 -0.09 20.28 3.04
C PHE A 204 1.40 20.06 3.20
N LEU A 205 2.20 21.13 3.27
CA LEU A 205 3.51 21.03 3.90
C LEU A 205 3.36 20.63 5.38
N ALA A 206 4.27 19.80 5.87
CA ALA A 206 4.15 19.15 7.19
C ALA A 206 4.19 20.13 8.36
N ASP A 207 4.80 21.30 8.19
CA ASP A 207 4.79 22.41 9.15
C ASP A 207 3.45 23.16 9.13
N GLN A 208 2.87 23.41 7.96
CA GLN A 208 1.53 24.00 7.82
C GLN A 208 0.43 23.08 8.35
N ALA A 209 0.56 21.77 8.16
CA ALA A 209 -0.41 20.80 8.68
C ALA A 209 -0.52 20.81 10.22
N LYS A 210 0.48 21.36 10.93
CA LYS A 210 0.44 21.56 12.40
C LYS A 210 -0.40 22.76 12.82
N LYS A 211 -0.68 23.69 11.90
CA LYS A 211 -1.50 24.88 12.12
C LYS A 211 -3.01 24.58 12.02
N LEU A 212 -3.37 23.40 11.53
CA LEU A 212 -4.77 23.00 11.37
C LEU A 212 -5.48 23.02 12.73
N ASN A 213 -6.60 23.73 12.76
CA ASN A 213 -7.48 23.88 13.89
C ASN A 213 -8.90 23.41 13.46
N PRO A 214 -9.87 23.34 14.38
CA PRO A 214 -11.22 22.88 14.05
C PRO A 214 -11.90 23.68 12.92
N ASP A 215 -11.64 24.99 12.81
CA ASP A 215 -12.22 25.84 11.76
C ASP A 215 -11.69 25.47 10.37
N TYR A 216 -10.37 25.23 10.25
CA TYR A 216 -9.79 24.73 9.01
C TYR A 216 -10.33 23.34 8.64
N ILE A 217 -10.49 22.44 9.62
CA ILE A 217 -11.06 21.12 9.35
C ILE A 217 -12.50 21.24 8.84
N ALA A 218 -13.33 22.10 9.44
CA ALA A 218 -14.70 22.34 8.99
C ALA A 218 -14.75 22.96 7.57
N ALA A 219 -13.79 23.83 7.23
CA ALA A 219 -13.65 24.34 5.87
C ALA A 219 -13.31 23.22 4.88
N LEU A 220 -12.35 22.35 5.21
CA LEU A 220 -11.98 21.20 4.37
C LEU A 220 -13.14 20.20 4.20
N GLU A 221 -13.95 19.96 5.23
CA GLU A 221 -15.18 19.13 5.14
C GLU A 221 -16.25 19.74 4.22
N THR A 222 -16.26 21.06 4.09
CA THR A 222 -17.14 21.76 3.14
C THR A 222 -16.57 21.64 1.73
N LEU A 223 -15.27 21.89 1.57
CA LEU A 223 -14.56 21.78 0.29
C LEU A 223 -14.55 20.36 -0.26
N SER A 224 -14.50 19.33 0.60
CA SER A 224 -14.48 17.94 0.15
C SER A 224 -15.73 17.50 -0.60
N LYS A 225 -16.81 18.28 -0.50
CA LYS A 225 -18.07 18.06 -1.23
C LYS A 225 -18.09 18.75 -2.60
N ASN A 226 -17.08 19.57 -2.91
CA ASN A 226 -16.95 20.19 -4.22
C ASN A 226 -16.40 19.16 -5.22
N GLU A 227 -17.24 18.80 -6.20
CA GLU A 227 -16.90 17.85 -7.25
C GLU A 227 -15.86 18.42 -8.24
N GLU A 228 -15.73 19.74 -8.34
CA GLU A 228 -14.77 20.41 -9.24
C GLU A 228 -13.32 20.32 -8.75
N LEU A 229 -13.11 20.05 -7.45
CA LEU A 229 -11.75 19.85 -6.92
C LEU A 229 -11.20 18.49 -7.36
N ILE A 230 -10.03 18.46 -7.96
CA ILE A 230 -9.40 17.22 -8.43
C ILE A 230 -8.27 16.84 -7.47
N ASN A 231 -8.14 15.56 -7.13
CA ASN A 231 -7.08 15.11 -6.24
C ASN A 231 -5.73 14.99 -6.97
N PRO A 232 -4.62 15.13 -6.24
CA PRO A 232 -4.54 15.74 -4.91
C PRO A 232 -4.79 17.25 -4.96
N VAL A 233 -5.48 17.80 -3.96
CA VAL A 233 -5.64 19.25 -3.80
C VAL A 233 -4.50 19.78 -2.94
N PHE A 234 -3.64 20.63 -3.48
CA PHE A 234 -2.56 21.25 -2.72
C PHE A 234 -3.10 22.42 -1.91
N VAL A 235 -2.68 22.52 -0.64
CA VAL A 235 -3.20 23.51 0.29
C VAL A 235 -2.07 24.24 0.99
N GLU A 236 -2.13 25.57 0.90
CA GLU A 236 -1.25 26.47 1.64
C GLU A 236 -2.05 27.32 2.62
N ILE A 237 -1.48 27.55 3.80
CA ILE A 237 -1.99 28.52 4.78
C ILE A 237 -0.98 29.67 4.83
N ASP A 238 -1.42 30.83 4.37
CA ASP A 238 -0.58 32.03 4.30
C ASP A 238 -0.30 32.65 5.68
N GLU A 239 0.41 33.77 5.69
CA GLU A 239 0.78 34.49 6.92
C GLU A 239 -0.42 35.12 7.64
N GLU A 240 -1.50 35.41 6.91
CA GLU A 240 -2.75 35.98 7.44
C GLU A 240 -3.73 34.89 7.92
N GLY A 241 -3.41 33.61 7.69
CA GLY A 241 -4.23 32.48 8.04
C GLY A 241 -5.29 32.12 6.99
N VAL A 242 -5.17 32.63 5.76
CA VAL A 242 -6.04 32.29 4.64
C VAL A 242 -5.60 30.97 4.01
N MET A 243 -6.56 30.11 3.70
CA MET A 243 -6.32 28.84 2.99
C MET A 243 -6.41 29.07 1.48
N VAL A 244 -5.33 28.74 0.78
CA VAL A 244 -5.23 28.78 -0.69
C VAL A 244 -5.17 27.35 -1.22
N LEU A 245 -5.91 27.08 -2.29
CA LEU A 245 -6.01 25.76 -2.93
C LEU A 245 -5.43 25.82 -4.35
N ASP A 246 -4.67 24.79 -4.73
CA ASP A 246 -4.18 24.52 -6.09
C ASP A 246 -4.56 23.10 -6.51
#